data_AF-A0AAU3GM05-F1
#
_entry.id   AF-A0AAU3GM05-F1
#
_cell.length_a   1.000
_cell.length_b   1.000
_cell.length_c   1.000
_cell.angle_alpha   90.00
_cell.angle_beta   90.00
_cell.angle_gamma   90.00
#
_symmetry.space_group_name_H-M   'P 1'
#
loop_
_entity.id
_entity.type
_entity.pdbx_description
1 polymer ?
#
loop_
_entity_poly.entity_id
_entity_poly.type
_entity_poly.pdbx_seq_one_letter_code
_entity_poly.pdbx_strand_id
1 'polypeptide(L)'
;MQTKKSVIACVTLLAGSALALSGTLAQATSAPDTADRGTVGTLAAVAADALYVAPDGSDDAAGTESDPTTLSSAIDRVASGGTIYLRGGTYAYSETVTIPPGNDGTSSAPTTLAAYPDETPVLNFSAMSEDSANRGLAVNAAYWHIDGIIVEHAGDNGIFVGGSHNVIEHVVTRFNHDSGLQISRISSDTPDDEWPSDNLILSSESHDNADSDGEDADGFASKLTSGPGNVFRYTVSHNNIDDGWDLYTKTDTGPIGPVTIEDSLSYDNGTLSDGTVNPDGDRNGYKLGGDGIAVDHIVRRNIAYNNGHHGFTYNNNPGTIAVSDNVSIDNAERNFSFDKGTSVFRDNISCRSGDGSNDKTVGDADSSNQFWTGTNGSGCSDYSGALDWSFAADGSLDVTFGGSKVTP
;
A
#
# COMPACT_ATOMS: atom_id res chain seq x y z
N MET A 1 -3.00 69.52 0.98
CA MET A 1 -3.61 69.37 2.32
C MET A 1 -4.38 68.07 2.37
N GLN A 2 -3.75 67.01 2.87
CA GLN A 2 -4.40 65.72 3.14
C GLN A 2 -4.10 65.40 4.60
N THR A 3 -5.16 65.35 5.40
CA THR A 3 -5.15 65.13 6.84
C THR A 3 -4.88 63.67 7.16
N LYS A 4 -3.78 63.43 7.90
CA LYS A 4 -3.46 62.15 8.55
C LYS A 4 -4.48 61.88 9.68
N LYS A 5 -5.07 60.68 9.70
CA LYS A 5 -5.78 60.15 10.88
C LYS A 5 -4.87 59.14 11.56
N SER A 6 -4.51 59.42 12.82
CA SER A 6 -3.90 58.47 13.75
C SER A 6 -5.00 57.62 14.37
N VAL A 7 -4.85 56.30 14.38
CA VAL A 7 -5.68 55.38 15.16
C VAL A 7 -4.86 54.93 16.37
N ILE A 8 -5.42 55.17 17.55
CA ILE A 8 -4.89 54.77 18.85
C ILE A 8 -5.28 53.31 19.08
N ALA A 9 -4.28 52.45 19.29
CA ALA A 9 -4.48 51.08 19.75
C ALA A 9 -4.81 51.10 21.25
N CYS A 10 -5.97 50.55 21.61
CA CYS A 10 -6.36 50.33 23.00
C CYS A 10 -6.04 48.87 23.35
N VAL A 11 -5.02 48.67 24.18
CA VAL A 11 -4.65 47.36 24.74
C VAL A 11 -5.51 47.14 25.98
N THR A 12 -6.47 46.23 25.90
CA THR A 12 -7.13 45.67 27.08
C THR A 12 -6.50 44.32 27.40
N LEU A 13 -5.78 44.29 28.52
CA LEU A 13 -5.33 43.10 29.23
C LEU A 13 -6.56 42.31 29.68
N LEU A 14 -6.73 41.07 29.23
CA LEU A 14 -7.57 40.09 29.93
C LEU A 14 -6.67 38.99 30.49
N ALA A 15 -6.68 38.93 31.82
CA ALA A 15 -5.99 37.96 32.62
C ALA A 15 -6.51 36.55 32.34
N GLY A 16 -5.58 35.60 32.40
CA GLY A 16 -5.81 34.21 32.05
C GLY A 16 -6.78 33.48 32.98
N SER A 17 -7.47 32.54 32.36
CA SER A 17 -7.87 31.29 32.98
C SER A 17 -7.41 30.20 32.01
N ALA A 18 -6.27 29.60 32.32
CA ALA A 18 -5.80 28.39 31.66
C ALA A 18 -6.79 27.28 32.03
N LEU A 19 -7.71 26.96 31.12
CA LEU A 19 -8.31 25.64 31.12
C LEU A 19 -7.25 24.69 30.57
N ALA A 20 -6.71 23.84 31.45
CA ALA A 20 -6.00 22.66 31.02
C ALA A 20 -7.00 21.74 30.31
N LEU A 21 -7.02 21.76 28.97
CA LEU A 21 -7.50 20.62 28.22
C LEU A 21 -6.45 19.52 28.41
N SER A 22 -6.74 18.58 29.30
CA SER A 22 -6.11 17.26 29.28
C SER A 22 -6.65 16.50 28.08
N GLY A 23 -6.21 16.88 26.88
CA GLY A 23 -6.25 16.02 25.71
C GLY A 23 -5.08 15.07 25.81
N THR A 24 -5.36 13.79 25.99
CA THR A 24 -4.40 12.73 25.75
C THR A 24 -4.01 12.81 24.29
N LEU A 25 -2.85 13.42 24.00
CA LEU A 25 -2.11 13.15 22.78
C LEU A 25 -1.90 11.63 22.75
N ALA A 26 -2.57 10.95 21.82
CA ALA A 26 -2.21 9.59 21.46
C ALA A 26 -0.78 9.68 20.91
N GLN A 27 0.19 9.36 21.76
CA GLN A 27 1.52 9.00 21.30
C GLN A 27 1.34 7.70 20.55
N ALA A 28 1.24 7.77 19.22
CA ALA A 28 1.64 6.66 18.38
C ALA A 28 3.11 6.41 18.74
N THR A 29 3.34 5.41 19.59
CA THR A 29 4.68 4.92 19.85
C THR A 29 5.18 4.38 18.53
N SER A 30 6.18 5.04 17.95
CA SER A 30 6.98 4.53 16.84
C SER A 30 7.19 3.04 17.06
N ALA A 31 6.70 2.21 16.14
CA ALA A 31 7.06 0.81 16.11
C ALA A 31 8.59 0.73 16.17
N PRO A 32 9.19 -0.04 17.09
CA PRO A 32 10.62 -0.18 17.11
C PRO A 32 11.07 -0.76 15.76
N ASP A 33 12.13 -0.19 15.20
CA ASP A 33 12.83 -0.54 13.95
C ASP A 33 13.44 -1.97 13.96
N THR A 34 12.89 -2.85 14.79
CA THR A 34 13.24 -4.25 14.97
C THR A 34 11.96 -5.03 15.23
N ALA A 35 11.19 -5.29 14.17
CA ALA A 35 10.26 -6.41 14.19
C ALA A 35 11.10 -7.69 14.29
N ASP A 36 11.33 -8.15 15.53
CA ASP A 36 11.77 -9.51 15.81
C ASP A 36 10.63 -10.44 15.38
N ARG A 37 10.62 -10.79 14.09
CA ARG A 37 9.71 -11.80 13.53
C ARG A 37 10.07 -13.12 14.18
N GLY A 38 9.19 -13.58 15.07
CA GLY A 38 9.32 -14.87 15.74
C GLY A 38 9.60 -16.00 14.74
N THR A 39 10.62 -16.80 15.07
CA THR A 39 11.09 -18.02 14.40
C THR A 39 10.05 -18.71 13.50
N VAL A 40 10.40 -18.81 12.22
CA VAL A 40 9.65 -19.49 11.16
C VAL A 40 9.45 -20.97 11.51
N GLY A 41 8.19 -21.40 11.46
CA GLY A 41 7.80 -22.80 11.45
C GLY A 41 8.03 -23.41 10.07
N THR A 42 8.88 -24.43 10.01
CA THR A 42 9.32 -25.19 8.82
C THR A 42 10.29 -24.41 7.92
N LEU A 43 11.60 -24.66 8.10
CA LEU A 43 12.62 -24.30 7.12
C LEU A 43 12.17 -24.82 5.75
N ALA A 44 11.78 -23.91 4.85
CA ALA A 44 11.65 -24.25 3.44
C ALA A 44 12.99 -24.84 3.01
N ALA A 45 12.99 -26.06 2.48
CA ALA A 45 14.22 -26.69 2.05
C ALA A 45 14.83 -25.84 0.93
N VAL A 46 16.00 -25.27 1.18
CA VAL A 46 16.74 -24.44 0.22
C VAL A 46 16.91 -25.23 -1.08
N ALA A 47 16.54 -24.62 -2.21
CA ALA A 47 16.61 -25.28 -3.51
C ALA A 47 18.06 -25.66 -3.86
N ALA A 48 18.27 -26.91 -4.28
CA ALA A 48 19.62 -27.49 -4.47
C ALA A 48 20.44 -26.80 -5.59
N ASP A 49 19.76 -26.22 -6.58
CA ASP A 49 20.36 -25.54 -7.75
C ASP A 49 20.07 -24.03 -7.76
N ALA A 50 19.88 -23.42 -6.58
CA ALA A 50 19.63 -21.99 -6.45
C ALA A 50 20.87 -21.12 -6.78
N LEU A 51 20.62 -19.91 -7.26
CA LEU A 51 21.62 -18.85 -7.34
C LEU A 51 21.59 -18.02 -6.06
N TYR A 52 22.77 -17.77 -5.49
CA TYR A 52 22.93 -17.00 -4.26
C TYR A 52 23.49 -15.62 -4.60
N VAL A 53 22.88 -14.61 -4.01
CA VAL A 53 23.17 -13.19 -4.25
C VAL A 53 23.52 -12.54 -2.93
N ALA A 54 24.61 -11.76 -2.86
CA ALA A 54 25.03 -11.07 -1.63
C ALA A 54 25.38 -9.60 -1.91
N PRO A 55 25.32 -8.69 -0.91
CA PRO A 55 25.68 -7.29 -1.09
C PRO A 55 27.10 -7.07 -1.63
N ASP A 56 28.02 -7.97 -1.30
CA ASP A 56 29.42 -7.97 -1.74
C ASP A 56 29.70 -9.03 -2.83
N GLY A 57 28.65 -9.58 -3.45
CA GLY A 57 28.75 -10.52 -4.56
C GLY A 57 29.38 -9.89 -5.81
N SER A 58 29.87 -10.75 -6.71
CA SER A 58 30.51 -10.34 -7.97
C SER A 58 29.84 -10.99 -9.18
N ASP A 59 29.74 -10.29 -10.30
CA ASP A 59 29.08 -10.80 -11.52
C ASP A 59 29.70 -12.13 -12.01
N ASP A 60 31.03 -12.22 -11.93
CA ASP A 60 31.83 -13.38 -12.34
C ASP A 60 31.79 -14.55 -11.34
N ALA A 61 31.19 -14.36 -10.15
CA ALA A 61 31.12 -15.40 -9.12
C ALA A 61 30.20 -16.55 -9.55
N ALA A 62 30.46 -17.74 -9.01
CA ALA A 62 29.70 -18.94 -9.37
C ALA A 62 28.21 -18.85 -9.02
N GLY A 63 27.80 -17.95 -8.12
CA GLY A 63 26.43 -17.84 -7.64
C GLY A 63 26.07 -18.96 -6.67
N THR A 64 27.06 -19.55 -5.98
CA THR A 64 26.84 -20.52 -4.92
C THR A 64 26.81 -19.80 -3.56
N GLU A 65 26.32 -20.47 -2.52
CA GLU A 65 26.25 -19.87 -1.18
C GLU A 65 27.60 -19.36 -0.66
N SER A 66 28.70 -20.05 -1.01
CA SER A 66 30.08 -19.68 -0.63
C SER A 66 30.77 -18.72 -1.61
N ASP A 67 30.18 -18.49 -2.77
CA ASP A 67 30.71 -17.63 -3.85
C ASP A 67 29.53 -16.91 -4.55
N PRO A 68 28.83 -16.01 -3.83
CA PRO A 68 27.59 -15.40 -4.29
C PRO A 68 27.83 -14.37 -5.40
N THR A 69 26.86 -14.25 -6.29
CA THR A 69 26.88 -13.29 -7.40
C THR A 69 26.05 -12.03 -7.09
N THR A 70 25.89 -11.13 -8.06
CA THR A 70 25.01 -9.96 -7.94
C THR A 70 23.57 -10.31 -8.34
N LEU A 71 22.60 -9.49 -7.93
CA LEU A 71 21.20 -9.70 -8.32
C LEU A 71 21.01 -9.64 -9.83
N SER A 72 21.61 -8.66 -10.50
CA SER A 72 21.52 -8.50 -11.96
C SER A 72 22.09 -9.72 -12.68
N SER A 73 23.28 -10.20 -12.29
CA SER A 73 23.88 -11.42 -12.85
C SER A 73 22.99 -12.65 -12.59
N ALA A 74 22.39 -12.76 -11.40
CA ALA A 74 21.49 -13.87 -11.10
C ALA A 74 20.21 -13.86 -11.95
N ILE A 75 19.59 -12.70 -12.17
CA ILE A 75 18.41 -12.54 -13.04
C ILE A 75 18.74 -12.94 -14.49
N ASP A 76 19.92 -12.58 -14.99
CA ASP A 76 20.36 -12.95 -16.34
C ASP A 76 20.62 -14.47 -16.51
N ARG A 77 20.95 -15.15 -15.41
CA ARG A 77 21.40 -16.55 -15.41
C ARG A 77 20.31 -17.54 -15.00
N VAL A 78 19.31 -17.09 -14.25
CA VAL A 78 18.27 -17.99 -13.73
C VAL A 78 17.46 -18.57 -14.90
N ALA A 79 17.25 -19.87 -14.87
CA ALA A 79 16.33 -20.52 -15.80
C ALA A 79 14.90 -20.38 -15.29
N SER A 80 13.92 -20.41 -16.20
CA SER A 80 12.50 -20.48 -15.85
C SER A 80 12.23 -21.57 -14.81
N GLY A 81 11.56 -21.21 -13.70
CA GLY A 81 11.31 -22.09 -12.56
C GLY A 81 12.48 -22.25 -11.58
N GLY A 82 13.57 -21.50 -11.77
CA GLY A 82 14.72 -21.46 -10.87
C GLY A 82 14.49 -20.57 -9.64
N THR A 83 15.44 -20.61 -8.71
CA THR A 83 15.39 -19.83 -7.47
C THR A 83 16.64 -18.97 -7.31
N ILE A 84 16.44 -17.71 -6.96
CA ILE A 84 17.47 -16.77 -6.53
C ILE A 84 17.25 -16.48 -5.04
N TYR A 85 18.26 -16.71 -4.21
CA TYR A 85 18.25 -16.32 -2.80
C TYR A 85 19.11 -15.07 -2.57
N LEU A 86 18.53 -14.03 -1.99
CA LEU A 86 19.28 -12.86 -1.51
C LEU A 86 19.72 -13.09 -0.07
N ARG A 87 21.02 -12.95 0.18
CA ARG A 87 21.58 -12.88 1.53
C ARG A 87 21.19 -11.57 2.21
N GLY A 88 21.17 -11.59 3.54
CA GLY A 88 20.85 -10.43 4.36
C GLY A 88 21.87 -9.31 4.17
N GLY A 89 21.38 -8.08 4.30
CA GLY A 89 22.17 -6.86 4.17
C GLY A 89 21.62 -5.91 3.12
N THR A 90 22.31 -4.78 2.96
CA THR A 90 21.88 -3.68 2.09
C THR A 90 22.59 -3.74 0.74
N TYR A 91 21.80 -3.84 -0.32
CA TYR A 91 22.23 -3.77 -1.70
C TYR A 91 22.05 -2.34 -2.21
N ALA A 92 23.15 -1.66 -2.50
CA ALA A 92 23.12 -0.28 -2.98
C ALA A 92 22.97 -0.23 -4.50
N TYR A 93 21.88 0.38 -4.98
CA TYR A 93 21.60 0.57 -6.39
C TYR A 93 21.50 2.05 -6.75
N SER A 94 21.98 2.39 -7.95
CA SER A 94 21.81 3.70 -8.58
C SER A 94 20.98 3.63 -9.86
N GLU A 95 20.45 2.45 -10.19
CA GLU A 95 19.68 2.16 -11.40
C GLU A 95 18.65 1.06 -11.12
N THR A 96 17.59 1.01 -11.92
CA THR A 96 16.48 0.07 -11.74
C THR A 96 16.95 -1.37 -11.88
N VAL A 97 16.59 -2.21 -10.91
CA VAL A 97 16.73 -3.66 -11.05
C VAL A 97 15.54 -4.16 -11.85
N THR A 98 15.78 -4.74 -13.02
CA THR A 98 14.70 -5.18 -13.92
C THR A 98 14.71 -6.70 -14.08
N ILE A 99 13.55 -7.32 -13.83
CA ILE A 99 13.21 -8.64 -14.36
C ILE A 99 12.51 -8.40 -15.70
N PRO A 100 13.18 -8.61 -16.85
CA PRO A 100 12.70 -8.12 -18.14
C PRO A 100 11.55 -8.97 -18.70
N PRO A 101 10.73 -8.40 -19.60
CA PRO A 101 9.71 -9.18 -20.33
C PRO A 101 10.31 -10.42 -21.00
N GLY A 102 9.61 -11.55 -20.92
CA GLY A 102 10.04 -12.81 -21.52
C GLY A 102 11.03 -13.62 -20.68
N ASN A 103 11.52 -13.09 -19.54
CA ASN A 103 12.21 -13.88 -18.52
C ASN A 103 11.19 -14.58 -17.60
N ASP A 104 10.24 -15.30 -18.20
CA ASP A 104 9.06 -15.77 -17.50
C ASP A 104 9.31 -17.11 -16.78
N GLY A 105 8.65 -17.28 -15.64
CA GLY A 105 8.39 -18.60 -15.09
C GLY A 105 7.29 -19.32 -15.89
N THR A 106 6.72 -20.36 -15.29
CA THR A 106 5.49 -20.98 -15.80
C THR A 106 4.48 -21.15 -14.67
N SER A 107 3.20 -21.32 -15.00
CA SER A 107 2.15 -21.58 -14.00
C SER A 107 2.43 -22.82 -13.13
N SER A 108 3.16 -23.81 -13.66
CA SER A 108 3.56 -25.02 -12.93
C SER A 108 4.93 -24.90 -12.23
N ALA A 109 5.74 -23.91 -12.60
CA ALA A 109 7.07 -23.69 -12.06
C ALA A 109 7.40 -22.19 -12.14
N PRO A 110 6.89 -21.37 -11.20
CA PRO A 110 7.25 -19.96 -11.12
C PRO A 110 8.74 -19.78 -10.84
N THR A 111 9.36 -18.74 -11.40
CA THR A 111 10.72 -18.35 -11.02
C THR A 111 10.68 -17.60 -9.70
N THR A 112 11.58 -17.90 -8.76
CA THR A 112 11.54 -17.34 -7.40
C THR A 112 12.71 -16.39 -7.15
N LEU A 113 12.42 -15.21 -6.60
CA LEU A 113 13.38 -14.31 -5.97
C LEU A 113 12.99 -14.16 -4.50
N ALA A 114 13.77 -14.74 -3.60
CA ALA A 114 13.41 -14.78 -2.18
C ALA A 114 14.57 -14.32 -1.29
N ALA A 115 14.24 -13.75 -0.13
CA ALA A 115 15.19 -13.69 0.97
C ALA A 115 15.70 -15.09 1.32
N TYR A 116 16.99 -15.19 1.62
CA TYR A 116 17.53 -16.40 2.22
C TYR A 116 16.87 -16.60 3.60
N PRO A 117 16.56 -17.85 4.02
CA PRO A 117 15.84 -18.10 5.26
C PRO A 117 16.45 -17.38 6.48
N ASP A 118 15.59 -16.73 7.26
CA ASP A 118 15.93 -15.96 8.45
C ASP A 118 16.85 -14.73 8.21
N GLU A 119 17.03 -14.32 6.96
CA GLU A 119 17.80 -13.13 6.58
C GLU A 119 16.89 -12.02 6.00
N THR A 120 17.32 -10.76 6.10
CA THR A 120 16.55 -9.60 5.62
C THR A 120 17.37 -8.82 4.59
N PRO A 121 17.16 -9.05 3.29
CA PRO A 121 17.76 -8.27 2.23
C PRO A 121 17.03 -6.93 2.03
N VAL A 122 17.80 -5.85 1.86
CA VAL A 122 17.28 -4.50 1.59
C VAL A 122 17.84 -4.02 0.27
N LEU A 123 16.97 -3.84 -0.73
CA LEU A 123 17.31 -3.16 -1.98
C LEU A 123 17.16 -1.66 -1.75
N ASN A 124 18.29 -0.97 -1.60
CA ASN A 124 18.32 0.46 -1.30
C ASN A 124 18.74 1.25 -2.54
N PHE A 125 17.85 2.15 -2.97
CA PHE A 125 17.98 2.92 -4.19
C PHE A 125 18.33 4.39 -3.93
N SER A 126 18.82 4.75 -2.74
CA SER A 126 19.08 6.15 -2.33
C SER A 126 20.07 6.94 -3.19
N ALA A 127 20.74 6.29 -4.15
CA ALA A 127 21.57 6.95 -5.16
C ALA A 127 20.78 7.41 -6.40
N MET A 128 19.51 7.03 -6.53
CA MET A 128 18.59 7.53 -7.55
C MET A 128 18.10 8.94 -7.20
N SER A 129 17.93 9.78 -8.22
CA SER A 129 17.13 11.00 -8.09
C SER A 129 15.66 10.69 -8.34
N GLU A 130 14.76 11.51 -7.83
CA GLU A 130 13.36 11.49 -8.22
C GLU A 130 13.20 11.72 -9.74
N ASP A 131 12.66 10.74 -10.45
CA ASP A 131 12.40 10.73 -11.89
C ASP A 131 11.52 9.52 -12.23
N SER A 132 10.47 9.69 -13.04
CA SER A 132 9.54 8.60 -13.42
C SER A 132 10.18 7.37 -14.12
N ALA A 133 11.44 7.45 -14.54
CA ALA A 133 12.20 6.30 -15.04
C ALA A 133 12.97 5.53 -13.94
N ASN A 134 13.12 6.08 -12.74
CA ASN A 134 13.97 5.58 -11.66
C ASN A 134 13.21 4.67 -10.67
N ARG A 135 12.54 3.66 -11.21
CA ARG A 135 11.88 2.61 -10.42
C ARG A 135 12.90 1.77 -9.66
N GLY A 136 12.53 1.23 -8.50
CA GLY A 136 13.38 0.33 -7.72
C GLY A 136 13.51 -1.04 -8.39
N LEU A 137 12.55 -1.92 -8.10
CA LEU A 137 12.45 -3.26 -8.69
C LEU A 137 11.32 -3.29 -9.72
N ALA A 138 11.64 -3.51 -11.00
CA ALA A 138 10.67 -3.69 -12.08
C ALA A 138 10.46 -5.17 -12.41
N VAL A 139 9.28 -5.71 -12.07
CA VAL A 139 8.84 -7.08 -12.35
C VAL A 139 8.01 -7.09 -13.64
N ASN A 140 8.70 -7.09 -14.77
CA ASN A 140 8.07 -7.01 -16.10
C ASN A 140 7.83 -8.39 -16.75
N ALA A 141 8.29 -9.47 -16.11
CA ALA A 141 8.04 -10.85 -16.51
C ALA A 141 6.76 -11.42 -15.87
N ALA A 142 6.33 -12.58 -16.36
CA ALA A 142 5.22 -13.35 -15.82
C ALA A 142 5.68 -14.53 -14.97
N TYR A 143 4.80 -15.00 -14.07
CA TYR A 143 5.02 -16.17 -13.22
C TYR A 143 6.29 -16.09 -12.36
N TRP A 144 6.53 -14.94 -11.74
CA TRP A 144 7.52 -14.78 -10.68
C TRP A 144 6.89 -14.84 -9.30
N HIS A 145 7.62 -15.39 -8.34
CA HIS A 145 7.35 -15.26 -6.91
C HIS A 145 8.47 -14.43 -6.28
N ILE A 146 8.12 -13.24 -5.78
CA ILE A 146 9.03 -12.34 -5.08
C ILE A 146 8.67 -12.41 -3.59
N ASP A 147 9.61 -12.81 -2.73
CA ASP A 147 9.31 -13.11 -1.32
C ASP A 147 10.33 -12.50 -0.34
N GLY A 148 9.84 -11.79 0.68
CA GLY A 148 10.62 -11.43 1.86
C GLY A 148 11.65 -10.31 1.68
N ILE A 149 11.49 -9.45 0.67
CA ILE A 149 12.45 -8.38 0.36
C ILE A 149 11.96 -7.00 0.82
N ILE A 150 12.88 -6.14 1.25
CA ILE A 150 12.60 -4.71 1.49
C ILE A 150 13.09 -3.91 0.28
N VAL A 151 12.27 -2.99 -0.21
CA VAL A 151 12.64 -2.04 -1.27
C VAL A 151 12.43 -0.61 -0.77
N GLU A 152 13.50 0.19 -0.80
CA GLU A 152 13.46 1.54 -0.26
C GLU A 152 14.22 2.57 -1.09
N HIS A 153 13.78 3.83 -0.98
CA HIS A 153 14.41 5.01 -1.59
C HIS A 153 14.54 4.96 -3.11
N ALA A 154 13.63 4.28 -3.81
CA ALA A 154 13.55 4.41 -5.27
C ALA A 154 13.21 5.85 -5.67
N GLY A 155 13.73 6.29 -6.82
CA GLY A 155 13.42 7.60 -7.40
C GLY A 155 12.03 7.71 -8.04
N ASP A 156 11.25 6.63 -7.99
CA ASP A 156 9.89 6.48 -8.49
C ASP A 156 9.25 5.35 -7.67
N ASN A 157 8.45 4.46 -8.27
CA ASN A 157 7.86 3.34 -7.55
C ASN A 157 8.93 2.43 -6.93
N GLY A 158 8.66 1.95 -5.70
CA GLY A 158 9.52 0.95 -5.06
C GLY A 158 9.53 -0.35 -5.87
N ILE A 159 8.37 -0.98 -6.00
CA ILE A 159 8.17 -2.16 -6.86
C ILE A 159 7.17 -1.80 -7.97
N PHE A 160 7.59 -1.97 -9.23
CA PHE A 160 6.71 -1.82 -10.39
C PHE A 160 6.41 -3.19 -11.00
N VAL A 161 5.14 -3.57 -11.08
CA VAL A 161 4.69 -4.84 -11.66
C VAL A 161 4.08 -4.58 -13.03
N GLY A 162 4.85 -4.91 -14.06
CA GLY A 162 4.46 -4.78 -15.47
C GLY A 162 4.01 -6.08 -16.13
N GLY A 163 4.31 -7.23 -15.51
CA GLY A 163 3.90 -8.55 -16.00
C GLY A 163 2.64 -9.11 -15.31
N SER A 164 2.30 -10.35 -15.66
CA SER A 164 1.07 -11.03 -15.19
C SER A 164 1.37 -12.31 -14.41
N HIS A 165 0.41 -12.78 -13.62
CA HIS A 165 0.51 -14.03 -12.86
C HIS A 165 1.68 -14.09 -11.86
N ASN A 166 2.12 -12.93 -11.36
CA ASN A 166 3.16 -12.85 -10.35
C ASN A 166 2.57 -12.93 -8.94
N VAL A 167 3.36 -13.42 -7.99
CA VAL A 167 3.08 -13.35 -6.56
C VAL A 167 4.16 -12.48 -5.92
N ILE A 168 3.74 -11.40 -5.26
CA ILE A 168 4.63 -10.53 -4.49
C ILE A 168 4.22 -10.67 -3.02
N GLU A 169 5.09 -11.26 -2.21
CA GLU A 169 4.77 -11.76 -0.87
C GLU A 169 5.78 -11.30 0.17
N HIS A 170 5.33 -10.99 1.39
CA HIS A 170 6.19 -10.57 2.50
C HIS A 170 7.15 -9.42 2.19
N VAL A 171 6.80 -8.55 1.23
CA VAL A 171 7.63 -7.40 0.87
C VAL A 171 7.30 -6.20 1.74
N VAL A 172 8.29 -5.32 1.91
CA VAL A 172 8.10 -3.99 2.49
C VAL A 172 8.57 -2.95 1.49
N THR A 173 7.69 -2.01 1.14
CA THR A 173 8.04 -0.87 0.27
C THR A 173 7.95 0.43 1.06
N ARG A 174 9.08 1.12 1.24
CA ARG A 174 9.13 2.32 2.08
C ARG A 174 10.03 3.43 1.57
N PHE A 175 9.69 4.67 1.90
CA PHE A 175 10.51 5.85 1.59
C PHE A 175 10.82 6.04 0.10
N ASN A 176 9.99 5.50 -0.79
CA ASN A 176 10.13 5.66 -2.23
C ASN A 176 9.51 6.98 -2.68
N HIS A 177 9.99 7.52 -3.81
CA HIS A 177 9.59 8.82 -4.35
C HIS A 177 8.37 8.76 -5.31
N ASP A 178 7.59 7.67 -5.24
CA ASP A 178 6.26 7.48 -5.83
C ASP A 178 5.64 6.30 -5.03
N SER A 179 4.53 5.74 -5.50
CA SER A 179 3.81 4.63 -4.88
C SER A 179 4.75 3.48 -4.52
N GLY A 180 4.62 2.95 -3.30
CA GLY A 180 5.47 1.87 -2.82
C GLY A 180 5.47 0.66 -3.74
N LEU A 181 4.27 0.22 -4.16
CA LEU A 181 4.10 -0.82 -5.18
C LEU A 181 3.00 -0.43 -6.18
N GLN A 182 3.32 -0.46 -7.47
CA GLN A 182 2.39 -0.13 -8.55
C GLN A 182 2.27 -1.24 -9.60
N ILE A 183 1.04 -1.59 -9.97
CA ILE A 183 0.70 -2.47 -11.11
C ILE A 183 0.24 -1.60 -12.29
N SER A 184 0.97 -1.64 -13.40
CA SER A 184 0.66 -0.85 -14.61
C SER A 184 1.42 -1.33 -15.84
N ARG A 185 0.93 -1.02 -17.04
CA ARG A 185 1.60 -1.41 -18.29
C ARG A 185 3.03 -0.89 -18.37
N ILE A 186 3.90 -1.66 -19.02
CA ILE A 186 5.33 -1.36 -19.16
C ILE A 186 5.56 -0.19 -20.13
N SER A 187 4.84 -0.16 -21.26
CA SER A 187 5.03 0.82 -22.33
C SER A 187 3.70 1.44 -22.77
N SER A 188 3.76 2.68 -23.23
CA SER A 188 2.58 3.45 -23.65
C SER A 188 1.82 2.86 -24.85
N ASP A 189 2.46 1.99 -25.62
CA ASP A 189 1.90 1.27 -26.76
C ASP A 189 1.41 -0.15 -26.43
N THR A 190 1.57 -0.62 -25.18
CA THR A 190 1.02 -1.91 -24.73
C THR A 190 -0.51 -1.88 -24.84
N PRO A 191 -1.11 -2.79 -25.65
CA PRO A 191 -2.56 -2.97 -25.76
C PRO A 191 -3.23 -3.28 -24.42
N ASP A 192 -4.52 -2.97 -24.31
CA ASP A 192 -5.30 -3.17 -23.08
C ASP A 192 -5.51 -4.63 -22.71
N ASP A 193 -5.55 -5.54 -23.69
CA ASP A 193 -5.58 -6.99 -23.48
C ASP A 193 -4.23 -7.59 -23.06
N GLU A 194 -3.15 -6.78 -23.03
CA GLU A 194 -1.82 -7.14 -22.55
C GLU A 194 -1.42 -6.40 -21.25
N TRP A 195 -2.34 -5.63 -20.65
CA TRP A 195 -2.06 -4.98 -19.37
C TRP A 195 -1.85 -6.01 -18.25
N PRO A 196 -0.98 -5.72 -17.25
CA PRO A 196 -0.64 -6.67 -16.19
C PRO A 196 -1.88 -7.15 -15.44
N SER A 197 -2.05 -8.47 -15.39
CA SER A 197 -3.24 -9.15 -14.90
C SER A 197 -2.91 -10.29 -13.95
N ASP A 198 -3.89 -10.69 -13.15
CA ASP A 198 -3.81 -11.91 -12.32
C ASP A 198 -2.60 -11.95 -11.37
N ASN A 199 -2.11 -10.78 -10.93
CA ASN A 199 -1.06 -10.70 -9.93
C ASN A 199 -1.66 -10.77 -8.51
N LEU A 200 -0.94 -11.40 -7.60
CA LEU A 200 -1.29 -11.47 -6.18
C LEU A 200 -0.25 -10.75 -5.35
N ILE A 201 -0.66 -9.68 -4.66
CA ILE A 201 0.13 -9.01 -3.63
C ILE A 201 -0.38 -9.52 -2.28
N LEU A 202 0.51 -10.13 -1.49
CA LEU A 202 0.15 -10.95 -0.34
C LEU A 202 1.01 -10.62 0.89
N SER A 203 0.42 -10.52 2.07
CA SER A 203 1.17 -10.44 3.34
C SER A 203 2.25 -9.35 3.36
N SER A 204 1.98 -8.21 2.72
CA SER A 204 2.98 -7.18 2.39
C SER A 204 2.62 -5.83 2.98
N GLU A 205 3.63 -5.00 3.21
CA GLU A 205 3.52 -3.70 3.88
C GLU A 205 4.04 -2.58 2.98
N SER A 206 3.35 -1.45 2.96
CA SER A 206 3.81 -0.26 2.23
C SER A 206 3.60 1.00 3.08
N HIS A 207 4.68 1.72 3.37
CA HIS A 207 4.60 2.86 4.27
C HIS A 207 5.62 3.97 4.00
N ASP A 208 5.28 5.19 4.41
CA ASP A 208 6.16 6.36 4.32
C ASP A 208 6.72 6.62 2.91
N ASN A 209 5.97 6.25 1.86
CA ASN A 209 6.30 6.65 0.50
C ASN A 209 5.86 8.11 0.28
N ALA A 210 6.72 8.89 -0.38
CA ALA A 210 6.53 10.32 -0.56
C ALA A 210 7.28 10.84 -1.79
N ASP A 211 6.54 11.27 -2.80
CA ASP A 211 7.03 12.06 -3.92
C ASP A 211 7.12 13.56 -3.53
N SER A 212 7.76 14.38 -4.35
CA SER A 212 8.04 15.78 -3.99
C SER A 212 6.85 16.72 -4.06
N ASP A 213 5.78 16.38 -4.79
CA ASP A 213 4.55 17.18 -4.83
C ASP A 213 3.50 16.68 -3.83
N GLY A 214 3.62 15.43 -3.39
CA GLY A 214 2.85 14.80 -2.32
C GLY A 214 1.47 14.32 -2.76
N GLU A 215 1.25 14.12 -4.05
CA GLU A 215 -0.04 13.76 -4.64
C GLU A 215 -0.02 12.39 -5.36
N ASP A 216 1.15 11.76 -5.51
CA ASP A 216 1.30 10.55 -6.34
C ASP A 216 1.74 9.31 -5.54
N ALA A 217 2.43 9.49 -4.41
CA ALA A 217 3.00 8.39 -3.64
C ALA A 217 2.00 7.71 -2.69
N ASP A 218 1.32 6.70 -3.24
CA ASP A 218 0.46 5.78 -2.50
C ASP A 218 1.24 4.66 -1.79
N GLY A 219 0.55 3.91 -0.93
CA GLY A 219 1.08 2.63 -0.47
C GLY A 219 1.05 1.58 -1.57
N PHE A 220 -0.15 1.27 -2.07
CA PHE A 220 -0.39 0.29 -3.13
C PHE A 220 -1.21 0.88 -4.27
N ALA A 221 -0.79 0.64 -5.51
CA ALA A 221 -1.49 1.14 -6.68
C ALA A 221 -1.74 0.01 -7.69
N SER A 222 -2.97 -0.08 -8.19
CA SER A 222 -3.31 -0.83 -9.40
C SER A 222 -4.17 0.08 -10.25
N LYS A 223 -3.50 1.06 -10.86
CA LYS A 223 -4.10 2.23 -11.49
C LYS A 223 -3.69 2.36 -12.95
N LEU A 224 -4.30 3.32 -13.64
CA LEU A 224 -4.07 3.74 -15.02
C LEU A 224 -4.30 2.66 -16.09
N THR A 225 -3.48 1.62 -16.09
CA THR A 225 -3.36 0.63 -17.16
C THR A 225 -3.04 -0.76 -16.60
N SER A 226 -3.87 -1.21 -15.66
CA SER A 226 -3.82 -2.55 -15.08
C SER A 226 -4.93 -3.43 -15.65
N GLY A 227 -4.60 -4.67 -15.97
CA GLY A 227 -5.55 -5.70 -16.39
C GLY A 227 -6.41 -6.23 -15.23
N PRO A 228 -7.31 -7.17 -15.50
CA PRO A 228 -8.19 -7.77 -14.48
C PRO A 228 -7.46 -8.78 -13.59
N GLY A 229 -8.13 -9.21 -12.51
CA GLY A 229 -7.67 -10.36 -11.72
C GLY A 229 -6.57 -10.05 -10.71
N ASN A 230 -6.10 -8.80 -10.64
CA ASN A 230 -5.15 -8.37 -9.62
C ASN A 230 -5.80 -8.37 -8.23
N VAL A 231 -5.09 -8.92 -7.25
CA VAL A 231 -5.57 -9.08 -5.86
C VAL A 231 -4.54 -8.55 -4.87
N PHE A 232 -5.00 -7.77 -3.90
CA PHE A 232 -4.27 -7.41 -2.70
C PHE A 232 -4.92 -8.13 -1.52
N ARG A 233 -4.16 -8.95 -0.79
CA ARG A 233 -4.66 -9.75 0.34
C ARG A 233 -3.71 -9.70 1.52
N TYR A 234 -4.23 -9.55 2.74
CA TYR A 234 -3.41 -9.46 3.95
C TYR A 234 -2.33 -8.39 3.79
N THR A 235 -2.65 -7.25 3.19
CA THR A 235 -1.68 -6.17 3.00
C THR A 235 -1.96 -5.02 3.95
N VAL A 236 -0.91 -4.29 4.31
CA VAL A 236 -0.97 -3.17 5.24
C VAL A 236 -0.38 -1.94 4.58
N SER A 237 -1.16 -0.87 4.51
CA SER A 237 -0.73 0.41 3.95
C SER A 237 -0.89 1.52 4.97
N HIS A 238 0.19 2.24 5.28
CA HIS A 238 0.10 3.31 6.25
C HIS A 238 1.11 4.43 6.09
N ASN A 239 0.74 5.61 6.57
CA ASN A 239 1.61 6.78 6.58
C ASN A 239 2.23 7.10 5.21
N ASN A 240 1.59 6.75 4.10
CA ASN A 240 1.98 7.23 2.78
C ASN A 240 1.52 8.68 2.61
N ILE A 241 2.18 9.49 1.77
CA ILE A 241 1.86 10.93 1.67
C ILE A 241 0.49 11.17 1.02
N ASP A 242 0.08 10.33 0.07
CA ASP A 242 -1.26 10.37 -0.54
C ASP A 242 -2.15 9.23 -0.02
N ASP A 243 -2.53 8.24 -0.83
CA ASP A 243 -3.48 7.21 -0.39
C ASP A 243 -2.82 5.94 0.15
N GLY A 244 -3.63 5.17 0.89
CA GLY A 244 -3.29 3.79 1.21
C GLY A 244 -3.35 2.89 -0.03
N TRP A 245 -4.45 2.99 -0.78
CA TRP A 245 -4.66 2.32 -2.06
C TRP A 245 -5.19 3.29 -3.11
N ASP A 246 -4.63 3.23 -4.31
CA ASP A 246 -5.14 3.96 -5.48
C ASP A 246 -5.44 3.03 -6.68
N LEU A 247 -6.70 3.05 -7.10
CA LEU A 247 -7.21 2.36 -8.29
C LEU A 247 -7.59 3.34 -9.42
N TYR A 248 -6.94 4.50 -9.47
CA TYR A 248 -7.29 5.59 -10.37
C TYR A 248 -7.37 5.15 -11.83
N THR A 249 -8.45 5.55 -12.49
CA THR A 249 -8.64 5.45 -13.93
C THR A 249 -8.56 6.83 -14.54
N LYS A 250 -8.10 6.95 -15.79
CA LYS A 250 -8.13 8.21 -16.52
C LYS A 250 -8.77 8.07 -17.90
N THR A 251 -9.42 9.14 -18.34
CA THR A 251 -10.15 9.20 -19.63
C THR A 251 -9.28 8.79 -20.81
N ASP A 252 -7.99 9.12 -20.78
CA ASP A 252 -7.05 8.85 -21.87
C ASP A 252 -6.77 7.35 -22.08
N THR A 253 -6.84 6.54 -21.02
CA THR A 253 -6.59 5.09 -21.08
C THR A 253 -7.85 4.26 -20.93
N GLY A 254 -8.90 4.81 -20.32
CA GLY A 254 -10.18 4.12 -20.13
C GLY A 254 -10.23 3.30 -18.84
N PRO A 255 -11.15 2.32 -18.74
CA PRO A 255 -11.30 1.50 -17.55
C PRO A 255 -10.11 0.55 -17.39
N ILE A 256 -9.65 0.39 -16.14
CA ILE A 256 -8.79 -0.73 -15.76
C ILE A 256 -9.64 -2.00 -15.52
N GLY A 257 -8.97 -3.14 -15.41
CA GLY A 257 -9.63 -4.37 -14.96
C GLY A 257 -10.09 -4.27 -13.49
N PRO A 258 -11.16 -4.98 -13.10
CA PRO A 258 -11.56 -5.09 -11.70
C PRO A 258 -10.43 -5.62 -10.82
N VAL A 259 -10.29 -4.99 -9.66
CA VAL A 259 -9.29 -5.29 -8.62
C VAL A 259 -10.02 -5.79 -7.39
N THR A 260 -9.47 -6.81 -6.73
CA THR A 260 -9.94 -7.26 -5.41
C THR A 260 -8.97 -6.81 -4.32
N ILE A 261 -9.47 -6.12 -3.32
CA ILE A 261 -8.73 -5.82 -2.09
C ILE A 261 -9.45 -6.51 -0.95
N GLU A 262 -8.75 -7.39 -0.24
CA GLU A 262 -9.37 -8.14 0.85
C GLU A 262 -8.48 -8.40 2.06
N ASP A 263 -9.12 -8.53 3.22
CA ASP A 263 -8.43 -8.88 4.47
C ASP A 263 -7.25 -7.95 4.80
N SER A 264 -7.35 -6.66 4.44
CA SER A 264 -6.24 -5.69 4.44
C SER A 264 -6.52 -4.50 5.36
N LEU A 265 -5.45 -3.78 5.73
CA LEU A 265 -5.50 -2.66 6.67
C LEU A 265 -4.91 -1.38 6.04
N SER A 266 -5.68 -0.30 6.07
CA SER A 266 -5.26 1.06 5.66
C SER A 266 -5.33 2.00 6.85
N TYR A 267 -4.22 2.59 7.30
CA TYR A 267 -4.25 3.54 8.41
C TYR A 267 -3.29 4.71 8.31
N ASP A 268 -3.66 5.85 8.86
CA ASP A 268 -2.83 7.06 8.93
C ASP A 268 -2.22 7.54 7.59
N ASN A 269 -2.75 7.09 6.44
CA ASN A 269 -2.32 7.60 5.13
C ASN A 269 -2.71 9.08 5.00
N GLY A 270 -1.88 9.84 4.30
CA GLY A 270 -1.91 11.30 4.27
C GLY A 270 -1.17 11.99 5.40
N THR A 271 -0.47 11.25 6.26
CA THR A 271 0.45 11.79 7.26
C THR A 271 1.63 10.85 7.40
N LEU A 272 2.82 11.28 6.99
CA LEU A 272 4.04 10.50 7.18
C LEU A 272 4.30 10.26 8.67
N SER A 273 5.08 9.24 8.99
CA SER A 273 5.46 8.89 10.37
C SER A 273 6.20 10.02 11.09
N ASP A 274 6.83 10.94 10.35
CA ASP A 274 7.48 12.14 10.89
C ASP A 274 6.52 13.33 11.13
N GLY A 275 5.24 13.16 10.79
CA GLY A 275 4.17 14.16 10.91
C GLY A 275 4.02 15.07 9.68
N THR A 276 4.76 14.84 8.60
CA THR A 276 4.60 15.56 7.34
C THR A 276 3.23 15.26 6.71
N VAL A 277 2.57 16.30 6.22
CA VAL A 277 1.26 16.24 5.58
C VAL A 277 1.28 17.11 4.34
N ASN A 278 0.81 16.58 3.21
CA ASN A 278 0.38 17.40 2.09
C ASN A 278 -1.12 17.74 2.28
N PRO A 279 -1.50 18.99 2.59
CA PRO A 279 -2.91 19.33 2.83
C PRO A 279 -3.76 19.29 1.56
N ASP A 280 -3.13 19.39 0.38
CA ASP A 280 -3.81 19.34 -0.91
C ASP A 280 -4.03 17.89 -1.39
N GLY A 281 -3.29 16.93 -0.82
CA GLY A 281 -3.37 15.50 -1.12
C GLY A 281 -4.74 14.88 -0.84
N ASP A 282 -5.03 13.83 -1.59
CA ASP A 282 -6.28 13.08 -1.55
C ASP A 282 -6.42 12.23 -0.29
N ARG A 283 -5.32 11.60 0.18
CA ARG A 283 -5.15 11.09 1.56
C ARG A 283 -6.17 10.07 2.04
N ASN A 284 -6.67 9.23 1.15
CA ASN A 284 -7.70 8.25 1.42
C ASN A 284 -7.10 6.93 1.91
N GLY A 285 -7.92 6.14 2.61
CA GLY A 285 -7.57 4.76 2.92
C GLY A 285 -7.62 3.88 1.67
N TYR A 286 -8.74 3.93 0.94
CA TYR A 286 -9.01 3.18 -0.28
C TYR A 286 -9.68 4.09 -1.34
N LYS A 287 -8.91 4.52 -2.35
CA LYS A 287 -9.36 5.27 -3.53
C LYS A 287 -9.74 4.31 -4.66
N LEU A 288 -11.04 4.14 -4.90
CA LEU A 288 -11.60 3.02 -5.71
C LEU A 288 -12.01 3.40 -7.14
N GLY A 289 -11.27 4.32 -7.76
CA GLY A 289 -11.39 4.63 -9.18
C GLY A 289 -11.03 6.07 -9.52
N GLY A 290 -11.56 6.59 -10.64
CA GLY A 290 -11.27 7.95 -11.11
C GLY A 290 -12.16 8.37 -12.29
N ASP A 291 -12.13 9.66 -12.64
CA ASP A 291 -12.62 10.19 -13.93
C ASP A 291 -14.07 9.87 -14.37
N GLY A 292 -14.95 9.39 -13.48
CA GLY A 292 -16.30 9.02 -13.90
C GLY A 292 -16.37 7.68 -14.65
N ILE A 293 -15.32 6.87 -14.59
CA ILE A 293 -15.21 5.61 -15.35
C ILE A 293 -15.67 4.45 -14.47
N ALA A 294 -16.60 3.66 -15.01
CA ALA A 294 -17.19 2.53 -14.29
C ALA A 294 -16.23 1.33 -14.27
N VAL A 295 -15.84 0.90 -13.07
CA VAL A 295 -15.13 -0.36 -12.83
C VAL A 295 -15.72 -1.05 -11.59
N ASP A 296 -16.05 -2.33 -11.73
CA ASP A 296 -16.74 -3.10 -10.69
C ASP A 296 -15.72 -3.78 -9.75
N HIS A 297 -14.98 -2.97 -8.98
CA HIS A 297 -14.02 -3.49 -8.00
C HIS A 297 -14.69 -4.30 -6.88
N ILE A 298 -13.89 -5.08 -6.15
CA ILE A 298 -14.32 -5.84 -4.97
C ILE A 298 -13.48 -5.41 -3.78
N VAL A 299 -14.12 -4.85 -2.75
CA VAL A 299 -13.45 -4.50 -1.49
C VAL A 299 -14.18 -5.18 -0.34
N ARG A 300 -13.49 -6.10 0.33
CA ARG A 300 -14.11 -6.88 1.41
C ARG A 300 -13.20 -7.24 2.56
N ARG A 301 -13.74 -7.30 3.77
CA ARG A 301 -12.98 -7.67 4.98
C ARG A 301 -11.80 -6.74 5.27
N ASN A 302 -11.89 -5.48 4.85
CA ASN A 302 -10.83 -4.50 5.03
C ASN A 302 -11.10 -3.57 6.21
N ILE A 303 -10.05 -2.96 6.75
CA ILE A 303 -10.12 -1.96 7.82
C ILE A 303 -9.49 -0.65 7.32
N ALA A 304 -10.24 0.46 7.38
CA ALA A 304 -9.72 1.81 7.20
C ALA A 304 -9.74 2.57 8.54
N TYR A 305 -8.58 2.99 9.05
CA TYR A 305 -8.45 3.64 10.35
C TYR A 305 -7.69 4.97 10.26
N ASN A 306 -8.34 6.07 10.65
CA ASN A 306 -7.66 7.36 10.86
C ASN A 306 -6.87 7.90 9.65
N ASN A 307 -7.29 7.57 8.42
CA ASN A 307 -6.69 8.16 7.22
C ASN A 307 -7.04 9.66 7.16
N GLY A 308 -6.16 10.44 6.52
CA GLY A 308 -6.20 11.90 6.44
C GLY A 308 -7.41 12.46 5.72
N HIS A 309 -8.19 11.62 5.03
CA HIS A 309 -9.40 12.00 4.33
C HIS A 309 -10.52 10.96 4.43
N HIS A 310 -10.84 10.23 3.37
CA HIS A 310 -11.88 9.20 3.40
C HIS A 310 -11.30 7.83 3.79
N GLY A 311 -12.09 6.99 4.47
CA GLY A 311 -11.74 5.58 4.64
C GLY A 311 -11.85 4.84 3.32
N PHE A 312 -13.07 4.72 2.80
CA PHE A 312 -13.36 4.18 1.48
C PHE A 312 -14.02 5.27 0.63
N THR A 313 -13.45 5.57 -0.53
CA THR A 313 -14.04 6.51 -1.49
C THR A 313 -14.22 5.85 -2.85
N TYR A 314 -15.38 6.09 -3.47
CA TYR A 314 -15.63 5.68 -4.85
C TYR A 314 -14.77 6.43 -5.86
N ASN A 315 -14.19 7.57 -5.46
CA ASN A 315 -13.43 8.49 -6.30
C ASN A 315 -14.00 8.67 -7.72
N ASN A 316 -15.29 9.01 -7.80
CA ASN A 316 -16.02 9.19 -9.05
C ASN A 316 -16.24 7.93 -9.90
N ASN A 317 -15.92 6.72 -9.45
CA ASN A 317 -16.27 5.48 -10.14
C ASN A 317 -17.78 5.17 -10.01
N PRO A 318 -18.61 5.28 -11.08
CA PRO A 318 -20.04 5.01 -10.99
C PRO A 318 -20.38 3.51 -11.07
N GLY A 319 -19.39 2.62 -11.09
CA GLY A 319 -19.56 1.18 -11.23
C GLY A 319 -20.27 0.50 -10.06
N THR A 320 -20.54 -0.78 -10.24
CA THR A 320 -21.15 -1.68 -9.27
C THR A 320 -20.07 -2.28 -8.36
N ILE A 321 -19.33 -1.41 -7.66
CA ILE A 321 -18.32 -1.85 -6.68
C ILE A 321 -19.00 -2.72 -5.61
N ALA A 322 -18.49 -3.91 -5.37
CA ALA A 322 -18.92 -4.77 -4.28
C ALA A 322 -18.18 -4.39 -2.99
N VAL A 323 -18.90 -3.81 -2.04
CA VAL A 323 -18.36 -3.28 -0.77
C VAL A 323 -18.96 -4.12 0.37
N SER A 324 -18.23 -5.10 0.89
CA SER A 324 -18.78 -5.99 1.93
C SER A 324 -17.87 -6.23 3.12
N ASP A 325 -18.44 -6.39 4.31
CA ASP A 325 -17.69 -6.80 5.50
C ASP A 325 -16.50 -5.85 5.80
N ASN A 326 -16.59 -4.56 5.45
CA ASN A 326 -15.51 -3.61 5.72
C ASN A 326 -15.79 -2.81 6.99
N VAL A 327 -14.72 -2.43 7.68
CA VAL A 327 -14.78 -1.58 8.86
C VAL A 327 -14.04 -0.28 8.58
N SER A 328 -14.68 0.85 8.86
CA SER A 328 -14.09 2.17 8.64
C SER A 328 -14.27 3.02 9.89
N ILE A 329 -13.17 3.51 10.44
CA ILE A 329 -13.09 4.11 11.78
C ILE A 329 -12.33 5.42 11.72
N ASP A 330 -12.96 6.49 12.21
CA ASP A 330 -12.31 7.78 12.49
C ASP A 330 -11.47 8.40 11.35
N ASN A 331 -11.79 8.10 10.09
CA ASN A 331 -11.15 8.79 8.95
C ASN A 331 -11.59 10.26 8.93
N ALA A 332 -10.68 11.18 8.61
CA ALA A 332 -10.85 12.61 8.90
C ALA A 332 -12.13 13.22 8.30
N GLU A 333 -12.54 12.79 7.10
CA GLU A 333 -13.77 13.26 6.46
C GLU A 333 -14.94 12.27 6.59
N ARG A 334 -14.95 11.20 5.79
CA ARG A 334 -16.01 10.19 5.75
C ARG A 334 -15.40 8.82 5.87
N ASN A 335 -16.08 7.94 6.58
CA ASN A 335 -15.69 6.55 6.61
C ASN A 335 -16.04 5.86 5.29
N PHE A 336 -17.21 6.18 4.73
CA PHE A 336 -17.64 5.77 3.39
C PHE A 336 -18.10 6.98 2.56
N SER A 337 -17.47 7.20 1.41
CA SER A 337 -17.70 8.33 0.50
C SER A 337 -18.08 7.83 -0.91
N PHE A 338 -19.35 7.49 -1.11
CA PHE A 338 -19.93 7.02 -2.37
C PHE A 338 -21.11 7.92 -2.76
N ASP A 339 -20.83 9.00 -3.49
CA ASP A 339 -21.82 10.03 -3.82
C ASP A 339 -22.68 9.70 -5.05
N LYS A 340 -22.23 8.78 -5.91
CA LYS A 340 -22.93 8.32 -7.12
C LYS A 340 -22.57 6.87 -7.43
N GLY A 341 -23.26 6.28 -8.40
CA GLY A 341 -22.97 4.95 -8.93
C GLY A 341 -24.01 3.91 -8.55
N THR A 342 -23.62 2.64 -8.72
CA THR A 342 -24.48 1.47 -8.46
C THR A 342 -23.84 0.47 -7.50
N SER A 343 -22.90 0.91 -6.66
CA SER A 343 -22.20 0.06 -5.70
C SER A 343 -23.16 -0.71 -4.79
N VAL A 344 -22.73 -1.89 -4.36
CA VAL A 344 -23.53 -2.84 -3.56
C VAL A 344 -22.88 -2.99 -2.19
N PHE A 345 -23.62 -2.68 -1.13
CA PHE A 345 -23.09 -2.62 0.24
C PHE A 345 -23.70 -3.68 1.14
N ARG A 346 -22.88 -4.52 1.77
CA ARG A 346 -23.32 -5.57 2.72
C ARG A 346 -22.43 -5.58 3.96
N ASP A 347 -23.02 -5.68 5.15
CA ASP A 347 -22.31 -6.02 6.39
C ASP A 347 -21.16 -5.06 6.77
N ASN A 348 -21.15 -3.84 6.23
CA ASN A 348 -20.11 -2.85 6.54
C ASN A 348 -20.37 -2.16 7.89
N ILE A 349 -19.31 -1.80 8.60
CA ILE A 349 -19.36 -1.11 9.89
C ILE A 349 -18.62 0.23 9.78
N SER A 350 -19.29 1.31 10.19
CA SER A 350 -18.71 2.65 10.27
C SER A 350 -18.77 3.18 11.69
N CYS A 351 -17.61 3.52 12.24
CA CYS A 351 -17.45 3.94 13.62
C CYS A 351 -16.77 5.30 13.74
N ARG A 352 -17.26 6.12 14.66
CA ARG A 352 -16.61 7.38 15.03
C ARG A 352 -16.52 7.58 16.53
N SER A 353 -15.35 7.99 17.01
CA SER A 353 -15.13 8.50 18.37
C SER A 353 -15.13 10.04 18.43
N GLY A 354 -14.90 10.70 17.28
CA GLY A 354 -14.83 12.16 17.16
C GLY A 354 -15.77 12.79 16.14
N ASP A 355 -15.45 14.02 15.72
CA ASP A 355 -16.16 14.77 14.69
C ASP A 355 -15.98 14.14 13.30
N GLY A 356 -16.92 14.35 12.38
CA GLY A 356 -16.84 13.85 11.01
C GLY A 356 -18.12 14.11 10.20
N SER A 357 -18.08 13.74 8.91
CA SER A 357 -19.24 13.85 8.01
C SER A 357 -20.01 12.54 7.91
N ASN A 358 -21.33 12.65 7.69
CA ASN A 358 -22.18 11.48 7.45
C ASN A 358 -21.66 10.69 6.24
N ASP A 359 -21.73 9.37 6.36
CA ASP A 359 -21.41 8.47 5.27
C ASP A 359 -22.34 8.69 4.06
N LYS A 360 -21.79 8.41 2.88
CA LYS A 360 -22.47 8.45 1.59
C LYS A 360 -22.36 7.08 0.94
N THR A 361 -23.49 6.51 0.59
CA THR A 361 -23.61 5.11 0.12
C THR A 361 -24.66 5.03 -0.98
N VAL A 362 -24.54 5.88 -2.00
CA VAL A 362 -25.44 5.83 -3.17
C VAL A 362 -25.23 4.51 -3.91
N GLY A 363 -26.31 3.74 -4.08
CA GLY A 363 -26.27 2.39 -4.64
C GLY A 363 -27.31 1.48 -3.99
N ASP A 364 -27.01 0.18 -3.95
CA ASP A 364 -27.82 -0.84 -3.27
C ASP A 364 -27.21 -1.19 -1.90
N ALA A 365 -27.65 -0.49 -0.86
CA ALA A 365 -27.31 -0.77 0.53
C ALA A 365 -28.49 -1.41 1.26
N ASP A 366 -28.30 -2.62 1.79
CA ASP A 366 -29.32 -3.29 2.60
C ASP A 366 -29.16 -2.99 4.11
N SER A 367 -30.01 -3.63 4.92
CA SER A 367 -30.06 -3.40 6.37
C SER A 367 -28.94 -4.07 7.17
N SER A 368 -28.02 -4.84 6.56
CA SER A 368 -26.92 -5.43 7.32
C SER A 368 -25.79 -4.44 7.60
N ASN A 369 -25.72 -3.35 6.84
CA ASN A 369 -24.76 -2.27 7.05
C ASN A 369 -25.07 -1.42 8.29
N GLN A 370 -24.01 -0.96 8.95
CA GLN A 370 -24.03 -0.02 10.07
C GLN A 370 -23.25 1.25 9.69
N PHE A 371 -23.81 2.04 8.76
CA PHE A 371 -23.24 3.32 8.35
C PHE A 371 -23.45 4.43 9.38
N TRP A 372 -22.46 5.33 9.48
CA TRP A 372 -22.49 6.42 10.43
C TRP A 372 -23.28 7.61 9.85
N THR A 373 -24.36 7.97 10.54
CA THR A 373 -25.23 9.11 10.21
C THR A 373 -25.43 10.05 11.40
N GLY A 374 -24.43 10.12 12.29
CA GLY A 374 -24.44 10.92 13.52
C GLY A 374 -24.37 10.10 14.81
N THR A 375 -24.51 8.78 14.73
CA THR A 375 -24.43 7.86 15.88
C THR A 375 -23.83 6.52 15.46
N ASN A 376 -23.03 5.91 16.35
CA ASN A 376 -22.47 4.57 16.12
C ASN A 376 -23.53 3.47 16.24
N GLY A 377 -23.37 2.42 15.43
CA GLY A 377 -24.06 1.15 15.57
C GLY A 377 -23.46 0.26 16.67
N SER A 378 -24.10 -0.88 16.93
CA SER A 378 -23.64 -1.83 17.97
C SER A 378 -22.31 -2.50 17.62
N GLY A 379 -21.97 -2.64 16.33
CA GLY A 379 -20.70 -3.25 15.90
C GLY A 379 -19.46 -2.45 16.33
N CYS A 380 -19.61 -1.17 16.68
CA CYS A 380 -18.47 -0.32 17.03
C CYS A 380 -17.83 -0.63 18.38
N SER A 381 -18.46 -1.42 19.24
CA SER A 381 -17.83 -1.81 20.52
C SER A 381 -16.58 -2.66 20.33
N ASP A 382 -16.51 -3.40 19.22
CA ASP A 382 -15.46 -4.38 18.94
C ASP A 382 -14.17 -3.70 18.47
N TYR A 383 -14.25 -2.43 18.05
CA TYR A 383 -13.14 -1.65 17.50
C TYR A 383 -12.71 -0.52 18.44
N SER A 384 -12.69 -0.79 19.75
CA SER A 384 -12.30 0.18 20.77
C SER A 384 -10.89 -0.08 21.31
N GLY A 385 -10.16 0.99 21.63
CA GLY A 385 -8.78 0.90 22.11
C GLY A 385 -7.76 1.16 21.00
N ALA A 386 -6.48 0.92 21.31
CA ALA A 386 -5.38 1.13 20.36
C ALA A 386 -5.42 0.07 19.25
N LEU A 387 -5.24 0.51 18.00
CA LEU A 387 -4.94 -0.35 16.86
C LEU A 387 -3.56 -0.97 17.05
N ASP A 388 -3.44 -2.26 16.76
CA ASP A 388 -2.18 -2.98 16.60
C ASP A 388 -2.37 -4.09 15.56
N TRP A 389 -1.29 -4.52 14.91
CA TRP A 389 -1.36 -5.54 13.87
C TRP A 389 -0.08 -6.36 13.74
N SER A 390 -0.19 -7.55 13.17
CA SER A 390 0.95 -8.40 12.84
C SER A 390 0.58 -9.41 11.75
N PHE A 391 1.57 -9.93 11.02
CA PHE A 391 1.37 -11.12 10.20
C PHE A 391 1.50 -12.38 11.05
N ALA A 392 0.49 -13.25 10.98
CA ALA A 392 0.53 -14.56 11.59
C ALA A 392 1.51 -15.49 10.85
N ALA A 393 1.84 -16.63 11.46
CA ALA A 393 2.79 -17.60 10.89
C ALA A 393 2.34 -18.22 9.56
N ASP A 394 1.05 -18.17 9.23
CA ASP A 394 0.49 -18.62 7.96
C ASP A 394 0.38 -17.48 6.92
N GLY A 395 0.93 -16.30 7.22
CA GLY A 395 0.87 -15.10 6.40
C GLY A 395 -0.41 -14.27 6.58
N SER A 396 -1.43 -14.77 7.29
CA SER A 396 -2.66 -13.99 7.47
C SER A 396 -2.43 -12.73 8.32
N LEU A 397 -3.18 -11.66 8.02
CA LEU A 397 -3.13 -10.42 8.78
C LEU A 397 -3.98 -10.53 10.05
N ASP A 398 -3.33 -10.35 11.21
CA ASP A 398 -3.98 -10.21 12.50
C ASP A 398 -4.07 -8.74 12.87
N VAL A 399 -5.29 -8.20 12.95
CA VAL A 399 -5.54 -6.84 13.45
C VAL A 399 -6.22 -6.91 14.81
N THR A 400 -5.81 -6.05 15.73
CA THR A 400 -6.39 -5.95 17.07
C THR A 400 -6.78 -4.53 17.42
N PHE A 401 -7.83 -4.39 18.22
CA PHE A 401 -8.20 -3.15 18.90
C PHE A 401 -8.24 -3.40 20.40
N GLY A 402 -7.46 -2.61 21.16
CA GLY A 402 -7.33 -2.80 22.61
C GLY A 402 -6.79 -4.18 22.99
N GLY A 403 -6.01 -4.81 22.11
CA GLY A 403 -5.46 -6.16 22.27
C GLY A 403 -6.44 -7.30 21.96
N SER A 404 -7.64 -7.01 21.46
CA SER A 404 -8.60 -8.03 21.02
C SER A 404 -8.55 -8.16 19.50
N LYS A 405 -8.30 -9.37 18.98
CA LYS A 405 -8.33 -9.64 17.54
C LYS A 405 -9.73 -9.36 16.99
N VAL A 406 -9.78 -8.63 15.89
CA VAL A 406 -11.01 -8.33 15.16
C VAL A 406 -11.01 -9.03 13.81
N THR A 407 -12.21 -9.37 13.34
CA THR A 407 -12.45 -9.88 12.00
C THR A 407 -13.61 -9.07 11.44
N PRO A 408 -13.37 -8.19 10.45
CA PRO A 408 -14.42 -7.47 9.74
C PRO A 408 -15.48 -8.38 9.14
#